data_AF-A0A2X4TIV3-F1
#
_entry.id   AF-A0A2X4TIV3-F1
#
_cell.length_a   1.000
_cell.length_b   1.000
_cell.length_c   1.000
_cell.angle_alpha   90.00
_cell.angle_beta   90.00
_cell.angle_gamma   90.00
#
_symmetry.space_group_name_H-M   'P 1'
#
loop_
_entity.id
_entity.type
_entity.pdbx_description
1 polymer ?
#
loop_
_entity_poly.entity_id
_entity_poly.type
_entity_poly.pdbx_seq_one_letter_code
_entity_poly.pdbx_strand_id
1 'polypeptide(L)'
;MADGAGGLNLALRRYGEPCWSFKHVVGTEINVSRRTLFHVPRDTITPCAVEPGKRRLRQAFSAFSECVPEISLEACRMCGACWRSCPENVIQFADDTLTITAARCTGCGGCAAVCPHQALRLRFDVEPAQTRHIAAHTLTCESCKRTFQALTPEHTRCVLCQYHEFAMRL
;
A
#
# COMPACT_ATOMS: atom_id res chain seq x y z
N MET A 1 15.94 13.23 11.80
CA MET A 1 16.16 13.59 10.38
C MET A 1 14.78 13.59 9.75
N ALA A 2 14.35 14.74 9.21
CA ALA A 2 12.96 14.95 8.85
C ALA A 2 12.73 14.46 7.41
N ASP A 3 12.35 13.19 7.29
CA ASP A 3 12.19 12.52 6.01
C ASP A 3 10.80 12.85 5.43
N GLY A 4 10.77 13.85 4.54
CA GLY A 4 9.57 14.21 3.79
C GLY A 4 9.47 15.70 3.44
N ALA A 5 8.50 16.05 2.60
CA ALA A 5 8.27 17.42 2.16
C ALA A 5 8.07 18.41 3.32
N GLY A 6 7.49 17.95 4.44
CA GLY A 6 7.35 18.75 5.65
C GLY A 6 8.69 19.09 6.31
N GLY A 7 9.61 18.13 6.37
CA GLY A 7 10.96 18.33 6.90
C GLY A 7 11.79 19.29 6.06
N LEU A 8 11.72 19.14 4.74
CA LEU A 8 12.35 20.04 3.78
C LEU A 8 11.84 21.48 3.92
N ASN A 9 10.53 21.67 4.03
CA ASN A 9 9.94 23.01 4.16
C ASN A 9 10.29 23.69 5.49
N LEU A 10 10.42 22.91 6.57
CA LEU A 10 10.94 23.43 7.84
C LEU A 10 12.39 23.89 7.73
N ALA A 11 13.23 23.18 6.97
CA ALA A 11 14.60 23.59 6.71
C ALA A 11 14.67 24.86 5.84
N LEU A 12 13.92 24.91 4.74
CA LEU A 12 13.90 26.07 3.82
C LEU A 12 13.48 27.36 4.54
N ARG A 13 12.48 27.29 5.42
CA ARG A 13 12.08 28.43 6.26
C ARG A 13 13.19 28.96 7.16
N ARG A 14 14.07 28.09 7.68
CA ARG A 14 15.22 28.52 8.52
C ARG A 14 16.26 29.27 7.70
N TYR A 15 16.38 28.98 6.41
CA TYR A 15 17.30 29.64 5.49
C TYR A 15 16.71 30.88 4.82
N GLY A 16 15.46 31.25 5.13
CA GLY A 16 14.76 32.36 4.46
C GLY A 16 14.38 32.06 3.00
N GLU A 17 14.45 30.79 2.59
CA GLU A 17 14.13 30.34 1.26
C GLU A 17 12.62 30.06 1.12
N PRO A 18 12.04 30.21 -0.09
CA PRO A 18 10.65 29.89 -0.32
C PRO A 18 10.38 28.41 -0.05
N CYS A 19 9.19 28.13 0.48
CA CYS A 19 8.76 26.75 0.73
C CYS A 19 8.66 25.99 -0.60
N TRP A 20 9.20 24.78 -0.61
CA TRP A 20 9.07 23.84 -1.70
C TRP A 20 7.64 23.30 -1.77
N SER A 21 7.02 23.38 -2.94
CA SER A 21 5.66 22.90 -3.19
C SER A 21 5.61 22.10 -4.48
N PHE A 22 4.78 21.06 -4.51
CA PHE A 22 4.42 20.43 -5.77
C PHE A 22 3.64 21.40 -6.65
N LYS A 23 4.17 21.72 -7.82
CA LYS A 23 3.35 22.27 -8.90
C LYS A 23 2.61 21.11 -9.55
N HIS A 24 1.31 21.02 -9.32
CA HIS A 24 0.48 20.13 -10.13
C HIS A 24 0.43 20.71 -11.55
N VAL A 25 1.19 20.11 -12.46
CA VAL A 25 1.15 20.46 -13.87
C VAL A 25 -0.15 19.88 -14.43
N VAL A 26 -1.22 20.66 -14.39
CA VAL A 26 -2.47 20.32 -15.09
C VAL A 26 -2.22 20.48 -16.58
N GLY A 27 -1.75 19.39 -17.19
CA GLY A 27 -1.72 19.19 -18.63
C GLY A 27 -0.70 20.04 -19.40
N THR A 28 0.22 19.35 -20.08
CA THR A 28 0.63 19.76 -21.43
C THR A 28 0.97 18.50 -22.20
N GLU A 29 0.47 18.46 -23.43
CA GLU A 29 0.63 17.45 -24.48
C GLU A 29 1.76 16.42 -24.25
N ILE A 30 1.41 15.15 -24.43
CA ILE A 30 2.36 14.04 -24.50
C ILE A 30 3.44 14.43 -25.54
N ASN A 31 4.70 14.54 -25.10
CA ASN A 31 5.81 14.87 -25.98
C ASN A 31 5.99 13.75 -27.04
N VAL A 32 5.39 13.97 -28.21
CA VAL A 32 5.40 13.05 -29.36
C VAL A 32 6.75 13.04 -30.09
N SER A 33 7.63 14.00 -29.83
CA SER A 33 8.93 14.15 -30.51
C SER A 33 9.90 13.01 -30.22
N ARG A 34 9.77 12.33 -29.08
CA ARG A 34 10.50 11.09 -28.79
C ARG A 34 10.02 9.88 -29.62
N ARG A 35 8.82 9.95 -30.22
CA ARG A 35 8.16 8.83 -30.91
C ARG A 35 8.42 8.83 -32.42
N THR A 36 8.78 9.98 -33.00
CA THR A 36 9.24 10.12 -34.39
C THR A 36 10.51 9.30 -34.66
N LEU A 37 11.38 9.17 -33.66
CA LEU A 37 12.59 8.31 -33.71
C LEU A 37 12.28 6.83 -33.94
N PHE A 38 11.09 6.35 -33.54
CA PHE A 38 10.70 4.94 -33.66
C PHE A 38 9.74 4.67 -34.84
N HIS A 39 9.48 5.67 -35.71
CA HIS A 39 8.61 5.55 -36.89
C HIS A 39 7.23 4.91 -36.62
N VAL A 40 6.68 5.07 -35.42
CA VAL A 40 5.35 4.53 -35.08
C VAL A 40 4.28 5.40 -35.75
N PRO A 41 3.48 4.87 -36.70
CA PRO A 41 2.44 5.64 -37.38
C PRO A 41 1.38 6.13 -36.39
N ARG A 42 0.81 7.32 -36.63
CA ARG A 42 -0.20 7.92 -35.75
C ARG A 42 -1.52 7.14 -35.73
N ASP A 43 -1.82 6.46 -36.83
CA ASP A 43 -3.14 5.87 -37.10
C ASP A 43 -3.33 4.50 -36.42
N THR A 44 -2.24 3.90 -35.91
CA THR A 44 -2.24 2.65 -35.14
C THR A 44 -2.32 2.86 -33.63
N ILE A 45 -2.52 4.10 -33.17
CA ILE A 45 -2.53 4.44 -31.75
C ILE A 45 -3.93 4.31 -31.18
N THR A 46 -4.24 3.14 -30.62
CA THR A 46 -5.39 3.00 -29.71
C THR A 46 -4.93 3.40 -28.31
N PRO A 47 -5.46 4.48 -27.70
CA PRO A 47 -5.19 4.76 -26.30
C PRO A 47 -5.73 3.59 -25.46
N CYS A 48 -4.83 2.76 -24.95
CA CYS A 48 -5.17 1.71 -24.02
C CYS A 48 -4.74 2.14 -22.62
N ALA A 49 -5.69 2.13 -21.69
CA ALA A 49 -5.35 2.11 -20.28
C ALA A 49 -4.88 0.69 -19.95
N VAL A 50 -3.59 0.53 -19.69
CA VAL A 50 -3.10 -0.70 -19.08
C VAL A 50 -3.23 -0.51 -17.58
N GLU A 51 -4.20 -1.19 -16.97
CA GLU A 51 -4.33 -1.21 -15.51
C GLU A 51 -3.01 -1.72 -14.90
N PRO A 52 -2.30 -0.91 -14.11
CA PRO A 52 -1.08 -1.35 -13.43
C PRO A 52 -1.44 -2.51 -12.50
N GLY A 53 -0.94 -3.71 -12.83
CA GLY A 53 -1.16 -4.90 -12.01
C GLY A 53 -1.71 -6.11 -12.77
N LYS A 54 -2.46 -5.92 -13.86
CA LYS A 54 -3.01 -7.03 -14.65
C LYS A 54 -1.95 -7.66 -15.55
N ARG A 55 -0.99 -8.39 -14.97
CA ARG A 55 -0.06 -9.22 -15.74
C ARG A 55 -0.78 -10.48 -16.20
N ARG A 56 -1.22 -10.53 -17.47
CA ARG A 56 -1.80 -11.74 -18.12
C ARG A 56 -0.99 -13.01 -17.82
N LEU A 57 0.32 -12.88 -17.70
CA LEU A 57 1.23 -13.98 -17.37
C LEU A 57 0.94 -14.58 -15.98
N ARG A 58 0.65 -13.78 -14.94
CA ARG A 58 0.32 -14.33 -13.61
C ARG A 58 -1.06 -14.98 -13.55
N GLN A 59 -2.01 -14.53 -14.38
CA GLN A 59 -3.29 -15.25 -14.52
C GLN A 59 -3.10 -16.62 -15.17
N ALA A 60 -2.16 -16.74 -16.12
CA ALA A 60 -1.80 -18.01 -16.75
C ALA A 60 -1.00 -18.94 -15.82
N PHE A 61 -0.22 -18.38 -14.89
CA PHE A 61 0.64 -19.13 -13.96
C PHE A 61 0.23 -18.91 -12.49
N SER A 62 -1.05 -19.11 -12.18
CA SER A 62 -1.60 -18.94 -10.82
C SER A 62 -1.06 -19.95 -9.80
N ALA A 63 -0.40 -21.02 -10.25
CA ALA A 63 0.21 -22.03 -9.41
C ALA A 63 1.52 -21.57 -8.74
N PHE A 64 2.12 -20.47 -9.21
CA PHE A 64 3.37 -19.95 -8.68
C PHE A 64 3.19 -18.50 -8.26
N SER A 65 3.86 -18.12 -7.18
CA SER A 65 4.04 -16.72 -6.84
C SER A 65 5.52 -16.38 -6.83
N GLU A 66 5.88 -15.29 -7.51
CA GLU A 66 7.22 -14.70 -7.44
C GLU A 66 7.32 -13.67 -6.28
N CYS A 67 6.20 -13.40 -5.59
CA CYS A 67 6.19 -12.42 -4.49
C CYS A 67 5.17 -12.80 -3.43
N VAL A 68 5.65 -12.95 -2.19
CA VAL A 68 4.85 -13.29 -1.03
C VAL A 68 4.80 -12.10 -0.08
N PRO A 69 3.62 -11.48 0.13
CA PRO A 69 3.47 -10.48 1.17
C PRO A 69 3.43 -11.15 2.54
N GLU A 70 4.29 -10.68 3.44
CA GLU A 70 4.36 -11.10 4.83
C GLU A 70 3.79 -10.01 5.73
N ILE A 71 2.93 -10.41 6.66
CA ILE A 71 2.34 -9.52 7.66
C ILE A 71 2.83 -9.91 9.05
N SER A 72 3.34 -8.94 9.80
CA SER A 72 3.64 -9.08 11.22
C SER A 72 2.34 -8.97 12.03
N LEU A 73 2.01 -10.02 12.77
CA LEU A 73 0.77 -10.08 13.55
C LEU A 73 0.77 -9.07 14.71
N GLU A 74 1.91 -8.88 15.37
CA GLU A 74 2.09 -7.96 16.50
C GLU A 74 2.08 -6.47 16.08
N ALA A 75 2.67 -6.17 14.92
CA ALA A 75 2.72 -4.79 14.42
C ALA A 75 1.40 -4.39 13.71
N CYS A 76 0.64 -5.36 13.19
CA CYS A 76 -0.59 -5.08 12.46
C CYS A 76 -1.69 -4.57 13.39
N ARG A 77 -2.20 -3.37 13.09
CA ARG A 77 -3.32 -2.77 13.82
C ARG A 77 -4.67 -2.90 13.11
N MET A 78 -4.80 -3.76 12.11
CA MET A 78 -6.05 -3.98 11.37
C MET A 78 -6.74 -2.69 10.87
N CYS A 79 -5.96 -1.68 10.45
CA CYS A 79 -6.48 -0.39 9.97
C CYS A 79 -7.11 -0.45 8.57
N GLY A 80 -6.88 -1.53 7.83
CA GLY A 80 -7.45 -1.75 6.50
C GLY A 80 -6.89 -0.91 5.35
N ALA A 81 -5.79 -0.20 5.56
CA ALA A 81 -5.14 0.56 4.49
C ALA A 81 -4.63 -0.37 3.37
N CYS A 82 -4.04 -1.51 3.74
CA CYS A 82 -3.42 -2.44 2.79
C CYS A 82 -4.42 -3.08 1.82
N TRP A 83 -5.51 -3.68 2.31
CA TRP A 83 -6.49 -4.35 1.43
C TRP A 83 -7.30 -3.38 0.57
N ARG A 84 -7.53 -2.15 1.04
CA ARG A 84 -8.19 -1.10 0.22
C ARG A 84 -7.29 -0.56 -0.89
N SER A 85 -5.98 -0.54 -0.67
CA SER A 85 -5.01 -0.03 -1.65
C SER A 85 -4.60 -1.04 -2.71
N CYS A 86 -4.87 -2.33 -2.50
CA CYS A 86 -4.35 -3.39 -3.36
C CYS A 86 -5.19 -3.53 -4.64
N PRO A 87 -4.66 -3.17 -5.83
CA PRO A 87 -5.43 -3.27 -7.08
C PRO A 87 -5.76 -4.73 -7.43
N GLU A 88 -4.90 -5.66 -7.00
CA GLU A 88 -5.04 -7.08 -7.25
C GLU A 88 -5.82 -7.82 -6.15
N ASN A 89 -6.39 -7.12 -5.16
CA ASN A 89 -7.16 -7.72 -4.07
C ASN A 89 -6.45 -8.95 -3.44
N VAL A 90 -5.13 -8.83 -3.24
CA VAL A 90 -4.27 -9.90 -2.69
C VAL A 90 -4.57 -10.14 -1.22
N ILE A 91 -4.86 -9.06 -0.51
CA ILE A 91 -5.22 -9.06 0.90
C ILE A 91 -6.71 -8.72 0.95
N GLN A 92 -7.50 -9.56 1.60
CA GLN A 92 -8.94 -9.37 1.77
C GLN A 92 -9.32 -9.67 3.22
N PHE A 93 -10.32 -8.97 3.73
CA PHE A 93 -10.85 -9.20 5.07
C PHE A 93 -12.36 -9.42 4.96
N ALA A 94 -12.81 -10.62 5.35
CA ALA A 94 -14.21 -11.03 5.36
C ALA A 94 -14.40 -12.07 6.48
N ASP A 95 -15.58 -12.09 7.10
CA ASP A 95 -15.95 -13.07 8.13
C ASP A 95 -14.89 -13.23 9.24
N ASP A 96 -14.43 -12.09 9.77
CA ASP A 96 -13.35 -12.00 10.78
C ASP A 96 -12.05 -12.73 10.40
N THR A 97 -11.82 -12.94 9.10
CA THR A 97 -10.65 -13.65 8.57
C THR A 97 -9.92 -12.79 7.55
N LEU A 98 -8.63 -12.55 7.81
CA LEU A 98 -7.73 -11.92 6.86
C LEU A 98 -7.17 -12.99 5.93
N THR A 99 -7.52 -12.92 4.65
CA THR A 99 -7.07 -13.82 3.60
C THR A 99 -6.00 -13.15 2.75
N ILE A 100 -4.89 -13.84 2.53
CA ILE A 100 -3.77 -13.40 1.70
C ILE A 100 -3.55 -14.43 0.59
N THR A 101 -3.88 -14.07 -0.65
CA THR A 101 -3.72 -14.93 -1.84
C THR A 101 -2.47 -14.55 -2.62
N ALA A 102 -1.32 -15.14 -2.28
CA ALA A 102 -0.02 -14.75 -2.83
C ALA A 102 0.05 -14.91 -4.37
N ALA A 103 -0.72 -15.85 -4.95
CA ALA A 103 -0.83 -16.08 -6.39
C ALA A 103 -1.06 -14.81 -7.22
N ARG A 104 -1.82 -13.86 -6.66
CA ARG A 104 -2.24 -12.63 -7.33
C ARG A 104 -1.30 -11.45 -7.07
N CYS A 105 -0.34 -11.61 -6.16
CA CYS A 105 0.58 -10.55 -5.82
C CYS A 105 1.44 -10.19 -7.03
N THR A 106 1.59 -8.91 -7.33
CA THR A 106 2.43 -8.41 -8.43
C THR A 106 3.77 -7.87 -7.94
N GLY A 107 3.98 -7.82 -6.62
CA GLY A 107 5.14 -7.21 -5.99
C GLY A 107 5.17 -5.68 -6.11
N CYS A 108 4.03 -5.01 -6.33
CA CYS A 108 3.99 -3.56 -6.55
C CYS A 108 4.38 -2.70 -5.34
N GLY A 109 4.45 -3.25 -4.13
CA GLY A 109 4.86 -2.52 -2.92
C GLY A 109 3.80 -1.62 -2.29
N GLY A 110 2.63 -1.43 -2.91
CA GLY A 110 1.62 -0.48 -2.42
C GLY A 110 1.13 -0.75 -0.99
N CYS A 111 0.92 -2.03 -0.65
CA CYS A 111 0.49 -2.42 0.69
C CYS A 111 1.54 -2.14 1.78
N ALA A 112 2.83 -2.23 1.46
CA ALA A 112 3.91 -1.90 2.40
C ALA A 112 4.05 -0.37 2.55
N ALA A 113 3.96 0.37 1.45
CA ALA A 113 4.07 1.84 1.44
C ALA A 113 2.93 2.52 2.21
N VAL A 114 1.70 2.01 2.13
CA VAL A 114 0.54 2.59 2.80
C VAL A 114 0.41 2.16 4.27
N CYS A 115 1.20 1.19 4.74
CA CYS A 115 1.10 0.69 6.10
C CYS A 115 1.81 1.64 7.07
N PRO A 116 1.09 2.38 7.93
CA PRO A 116 1.72 3.35 8.81
C PRO A 116 2.49 2.70 9.96
N HIS A 117 2.20 1.42 10.25
CA HIS A 117 2.89 0.62 11.27
C HIS A 117 4.01 -0.26 10.71
N GLN A 118 4.32 -0.15 9.42
CA GLN A 118 5.35 -0.97 8.75
C GLN A 118 5.19 -2.48 9.00
N ALA A 119 3.95 -2.93 9.17
CA ALA A 119 3.62 -4.32 9.49
C ALA A 119 3.69 -5.26 8.27
N LEU A 120 3.91 -4.74 7.07
CA LEU A 120 3.97 -5.51 5.83
C LEU A 120 5.35 -5.47 5.20
N ARG A 121 5.82 -6.64 4.76
CA ARG A 121 7.04 -6.81 3.97
C ARG A 121 6.73 -7.64 2.72
N LEU A 122 7.50 -7.43 1.65
CA LEU A 122 7.40 -8.23 0.43
C LEU A 122 8.65 -9.09 0.32
N ARG A 123 8.44 -10.41 0.21
CA ARG A 123 9.49 -11.37 -0.07
C ARG A 123 9.40 -11.76 -1.55
N PHE A 124 10.54 -11.81 -2.24
CA PHE A 124 10.61 -12.09 -3.67
C PHE A 124 11.27 -13.44 -3.91
N ASP A 125 10.52 -14.51 -3.60
CA ASP A 125 10.93 -15.89 -3.84
C ASP A 125 9.92 -16.55 -4.78
N VAL A 126 10.40 -17.42 -5.66
CA VAL A 126 9.54 -18.22 -6.54
C VAL A 126 9.12 -19.45 -5.77
N GLU A 127 7.89 -19.44 -5.29
CA GLU A 127 7.30 -20.52 -4.50
C GLU A 127 5.94 -20.93 -5.05
N PRO A 128 5.45 -22.14 -4.72
CA PRO A 128 4.07 -22.51 -4.98
C PRO A 128 3.13 -21.45 -4.40
N ALA A 129 2.13 -21.07 -5.18
CA ALA A 129 1.17 -20.07 -4.75
C ALA A 129 0.38 -20.58 -3.54
N GLN A 130 0.49 -19.88 -2.42
CA GLN A 130 -0.20 -20.21 -1.18
C GLN A 130 -1.25 -19.14 -0.84
N THR A 131 -2.37 -19.61 -0.28
CA THR A 131 -3.37 -18.76 0.35
C THR A 131 -3.27 -18.94 1.86
N ARG A 132 -3.06 -17.83 2.58
CA ARG A 132 -3.00 -17.82 4.04
C ARG A 132 -4.27 -17.21 4.60
N HIS A 133 -4.84 -17.86 5.59
CA HIS A 133 -5.97 -17.34 6.37
C HIS A 133 -5.50 -17.05 7.79
N ILE A 134 -5.79 -15.85 8.27
CA ILE A 134 -5.39 -15.39 9.61
C ILE A 134 -6.68 -14.93 10.29
N ALA A 135 -7.06 -15.59 11.37
CA ALA A 135 -8.23 -15.20 12.15
C ALA A 135 -7.97 -13.85 12.85
N ALA A 136 -8.97 -12.98 12.81
CA ALA A 136 -8.99 -11.77 13.60
C ALA A 136 -9.80 -12.01 14.88
N HIS A 137 -9.41 -11.29 15.92
CA HIS A 137 -10.06 -11.29 17.21
C HIS A 137 -10.80 -9.98 17.41
N THR A 138 -12.06 -10.08 17.87
CA THR A 138 -12.83 -8.91 18.31
C THR A 138 -12.48 -8.61 19.76
N LEU A 139 -11.82 -7.48 19.98
CA LEU A 139 -11.37 -7.01 21.30
C LEU A 139 -12.07 -5.71 21.68
N THR A 140 -12.09 -5.38 22.97
CA THR A 140 -12.67 -4.12 23.47
C THR A 140 -11.55 -3.18 23.93
N CYS A 141 -11.53 -1.96 23.41
CA CYS A 141 -10.50 -0.99 23.73
C CYS A 141 -10.60 -0.49 25.18
N GLU A 142 -9.49 -0.51 25.91
CA GLU A 142 -9.47 -0.05 27.30
C GLU A 142 -9.79 1.45 27.46
N SER A 143 -9.41 2.29 26.48
CA SER A 143 -9.55 3.75 26.53
C SER A 143 -10.93 4.25 26.09
N CYS A 144 -11.43 3.83 24.92
CA CYS A 144 -12.72 4.31 24.39
C CYS A 144 -13.88 3.32 24.55
N LYS A 145 -13.62 2.12 25.09
CA LYS A 145 -14.61 1.03 25.27
C LYS A 145 -15.29 0.55 23.98
N ARG A 146 -14.80 0.95 22.80
CA ARG A 146 -15.27 0.46 21.50
C ARG A 146 -14.66 -0.90 21.18
N THR A 147 -15.41 -1.72 20.45
CA THR A 147 -14.89 -2.96 19.87
C THR A 147 -14.01 -2.67 18.66
N PHE A 148 -12.96 -3.46 18.47
CA PHE A 148 -12.04 -3.36 17.34
C PHE A 148 -11.46 -4.73 16.98
N GLN A 149 -10.96 -4.86 15.76
CA GLN A 149 -10.34 -6.08 15.25
C GLN A 149 -8.82 -6.05 15.48
N ALA A 150 -8.25 -7.20 15.82
CA ALA A 150 -6.81 -7.37 15.97
C ALA A 150 -6.38 -8.77 15.50
N LEU A 151 -5.13 -8.92 15.03
CA LEU A 151 -4.61 -10.24 14.63
C LEU A 151 -4.06 -11.06 15.80
N THR A 152 -3.84 -10.43 16.94
CA THR A 152 -3.43 -11.09 18.19
C THR A 152 -4.34 -10.63 19.33
N PRO A 153 -4.55 -11.47 20.37
CA PRO A 153 -5.34 -11.09 21.54
C PRO A 153 -4.62 -10.11 22.48
N GLU A 154 -3.34 -9.80 22.21
CA GLU A 154 -2.48 -8.98 23.08
C GLU A 154 -2.75 -7.47 22.94
N HIS A 155 -3.53 -7.05 21.94
CA HIS A 155 -3.84 -5.65 21.72
C HIS A 155 -4.86 -5.11 22.73
N THR A 156 -4.47 -4.10 23.50
CA THR A 156 -5.33 -3.45 24.53
C THR A 156 -6.06 -2.20 24.03
N ARG A 157 -5.57 -1.57 22.96
CA ARG A 157 -6.08 -0.29 22.44
C ARG A 157 -6.38 -0.36 20.95
N CYS A 158 -7.48 0.27 20.54
CA CYS A 158 -7.85 0.40 19.13
C CYS A 158 -6.93 1.36 18.39
N VAL A 159 -6.95 1.29 17.06
CA VAL A 159 -6.16 2.15 16.16
C VAL A 159 -6.32 3.62 16.53
N LEU A 160 -7.56 4.11 16.62
CA LEU A 160 -7.83 5.53 16.89
C LEU A 160 -7.24 6.02 18.21
N CYS A 161 -7.42 5.27 19.29
CA CYS A 161 -6.89 5.64 20.60
C CYS A 161 -5.35 5.60 20.64
N GLN A 162 -4.72 4.69 19.90
CA GLN A 162 -3.28 4.65 19.79
C GLN A 162 -2.72 5.86 19.01
N TYR A 163 -3.42 6.32 17.97
CA TYR A 163 -3.01 7.52 17.21
C TYR A 163 -3.20 8.82 18.01
N HIS A 164 -4.22 8.90 18.88
CA HIS A 164 -4.45 10.10 19.69
C HIS A 164 -3.32 10.41 20.70
N GLU A 165 -2.56 9.41 21.18
CA GLU A 165 -1.37 9.67 22.01
C GLU A 165 -0.30 10.49 21.27
N PHE A 166 -0.24 10.42 19.94
CA PHE A 166 0.73 11.14 19.12
C PHE A 166 0.19 12.48 18.58
N ALA A 167 -1.13 12.64 18.43
CA ALA A 167 -1.74 13.81 17.79
C ALA A 167 -2.10 14.97 18.73
N MET A 168 -2.08 14.77 20.06
CA MET A 168 -2.35 15.82 21.07
C MET A 168 -1.09 16.33 21.79
N ARG A 169 0.10 16.19 21.19
CA ARG A 169 1.29 16.97 21.55
C ARG A 169 1.56 18.03 20.47
N LEU A 170 0.72 19.05 20.43
CA LEU A 170 1.01 20.35 19.83
C LEU A 170 0.55 21.43 20.81
#